data_AF-A0A2H0AHB8-F1
#
_entry.id   AF-A0A2H0AHB8-F1
#
_cell.length_a   1.000
_cell.length_b   1.000
_cell.length_c   1.000
_cell.angle_alpha   90.00
_cell.angle_beta   90.00
_cell.angle_gamma   90.00
#
_symmetry.space_group_name_H-M   'P 1'
#
loop_
_entity.id
_entity.type
_entity.pdbx_description
1 polymer ?
#
loop_
_entity_poly.entity_id
_entity_poly.type
_entity_poly.pdbx_seq_one_letter_code
_entity_poly.pdbx_strand_id
1 'polypeptide(L)'
;MIIDQFFPLWKSLFSKGCLEEIEKAAKMDVTDFHLQTESWVEILYELAATFHLWDVNRMKLLDLMTPLYFARVASFVRESWDMSSREAEKLVEDQAAKFEANKDYLVKVWDDKSAQKAEKRT
;
A
#
# COMPACT_ATOMS: atom_id res chain seq x y z
N MET A 1 13.51 15.16 2.90
CA MET A 1 12.69 14.12 3.55
C MET A 1 11.25 14.24 3.04
N ILE A 2 10.89 13.46 2.03
CA ILE A 2 9.52 13.41 1.49
C ILE A 2 8.57 12.70 2.47
N ILE A 3 9.11 11.79 3.30
CA ILE A 3 8.38 10.99 4.28
C ILE A 3 7.75 11.86 5.38
N ASP A 4 8.49 12.84 5.93
CA ASP A 4 8.00 13.68 7.04
C ASP A 4 6.76 14.50 6.67
N GLN A 5 6.63 14.87 5.39
CA GLN A 5 5.49 15.64 4.90
C GLN A 5 4.19 14.82 4.86
N PHE A 6 4.31 13.50 4.65
CA PHE A 6 3.17 12.59 4.44
C PHE A 6 2.84 11.74 5.66
N PHE A 7 3.79 11.57 6.57
CA PHE A 7 3.66 10.68 7.72
C PHE A 7 2.44 10.96 8.63
N PRO A 8 2.03 12.21 8.93
CA PRO A 8 0.81 12.47 9.69
C PRO A 8 -0.47 12.00 8.98
N LEU A 9 -0.49 12.04 7.65
CA LEU A 9 -1.62 11.58 6.84
C LEU A 9 -1.60 10.05 6.69
N TRP A 10 -0.43 9.44 6.56
CA TRP A 10 -0.31 7.98 6.60
C TRP A 10 -0.80 7.41 7.94
N LYS A 11 -0.48 8.06 9.05
CA LYS A 11 -0.95 7.64 10.40
C LYS A 11 -2.47 7.62 10.56
N SER A 12 -3.20 8.48 9.85
CA SER A 12 -4.66 8.49 9.92
C SER A 12 -5.31 7.57 8.89
N LEU A 13 -4.53 7.11 7.91
CA LEU A 13 -5.01 6.34 6.77
C LEU A 13 -4.82 4.83 6.97
N PHE A 14 -3.62 4.46 7.41
CA PHE A 14 -3.10 3.11 7.42
C PHE A 14 -3.13 2.46 8.80
N SER A 15 -3.32 1.15 8.82
CA SER A 15 -3.15 0.32 10.01
C SER A 15 -1.71 0.36 10.53
N LYS A 16 -1.55 -0.05 11.80
CA LYS A 16 -0.24 -0.09 12.47
C LYS A 16 0.76 -0.97 11.72
N GLY A 17 0.32 -2.13 11.19
CA GLY A 17 1.18 -3.05 10.44
C GLY A 17 1.72 -2.43 9.15
N CYS A 18 0.83 -1.78 8.38
CA CYS A 18 1.23 -1.03 7.18
C CYS A 18 2.26 0.07 7.50
N LEU A 19 2.04 0.84 8.57
CA LEU A 19 2.97 1.90 8.97
C LEU A 19 4.33 1.37 9.39
N GLU A 20 4.36 0.27 10.15
CA GLU A 20 5.60 -0.37 10.59
C GLU A 20 6.42 -0.87 9.40
N GLU A 21 5.78 -1.46 8.38
CA GLU A 21 6.51 -1.89 7.18
C GLU A 21 6.99 -0.72 6.33
N ILE A 22 6.19 0.35 6.20
CA ILE A 22 6.62 1.58 5.50
C ILE A 22 7.84 2.19 6.20
N GLU A 23 7.82 2.31 7.52
CA GLU A 23 8.94 2.84 8.30
C GLU A 23 10.19 1.96 8.20
N LYS A 24 10.01 0.65 8.22
CA LYS A 24 11.09 -0.31 8.08
C LYS A 24 11.73 -0.20 6.69
N ALA A 25 10.94 -0.23 5.62
CA ALA A 25 11.42 -0.07 4.25
C ALA A 25 12.15 1.26 4.05
N ALA A 26 11.64 2.35 4.63
CA ALA A 26 12.26 3.67 4.57
C ALA A 26 13.66 3.75 5.23
N LYS A 27 13.97 2.83 6.15
CA LYS A 27 15.26 2.76 6.86
C LYS A 27 16.23 1.77 6.23
N MET A 28 15.82 1.03 5.20
CA MET A 28 16.67 0.06 4.52
C MET A 28 17.67 0.76 3.60
N ASP A 29 18.86 0.17 3.48
CA ASP A 29 19.81 0.54 2.44
C ASP A 29 19.28 0.18 1.05
N VAL A 30 19.71 0.91 0.04
CA VAL A 30 19.26 0.73 -1.36
C VAL A 30 19.47 -0.70 -1.85
N THR A 31 20.55 -1.36 -1.41
CA THR A 31 20.90 -2.72 -1.78
C THR A 31 20.01 -3.78 -1.17
N ASP A 32 19.32 -3.46 -0.06
CA ASP A 32 18.46 -4.37 0.71
C ASP A 32 16.99 -3.95 0.69
N PHE A 33 16.69 -2.79 0.10
CA PHE A 33 15.38 -2.15 0.06
C PHE A 33 14.26 -3.05 -0.46
N HIS A 34 13.31 -3.43 0.41
CA HIS A 34 12.20 -4.26 0.01
C HIS A 34 10.95 -3.95 0.85
N LEU A 35 9.88 -3.58 0.15
CA LEU A 35 8.52 -3.48 0.67
C LEU A 35 7.79 -4.80 0.39
N GLN A 36 7.43 -5.50 1.47
CA GLN A 36 6.75 -6.80 1.40
C GLN A 36 5.46 -6.70 0.59
N THR A 37 5.22 -7.72 -0.26
CA THR A 37 4.03 -7.73 -1.13
C THR A 37 2.75 -7.74 -0.31
N GLU A 38 2.71 -8.50 0.77
CA GLU A 38 1.56 -8.61 1.67
C GLU A 38 1.20 -7.25 2.27
N SER A 39 2.19 -6.52 2.79
CA SER A 39 1.99 -5.15 3.29
C SER A 39 1.56 -4.20 2.18
N TRP A 40 2.11 -4.35 0.97
CA TRP A 40 1.66 -3.56 -0.18
C TRP A 40 0.19 -3.80 -0.53
N VAL A 41 -0.29 -5.04 -0.48
CA VAL A 41 -1.71 -5.39 -0.70
C VAL A 41 -2.61 -4.65 0.30
N GLU A 42 -2.28 -4.74 1.59
CA GLU A 42 -3.04 -4.06 2.66
C GLU A 42 -3.03 -2.53 2.47
N ILE A 43 -1.86 -1.94 2.22
CA ILE A 43 -1.70 -0.51 1.91
C ILE A 43 -2.62 -0.09 0.76
N LEU A 44 -2.64 -0.85 -0.34
CA LEU A 44 -3.44 -0.53 -1.52
C LEU A 44 -4.94 -0.63 -1.22
N TYR A 45 -5.37 -1.62 -0.43
CA TYR A 45 -6.75 -1.78 -0.02
C TYR A 45 -7.24 -0.68 0.92
N GLU A 46 -6.42 -0.30 1.91
CA GLU A 46 -6.73 0.80 2.82
C GLU A 46 -6.80 2.16 2.08
N LEU A 47 -5.92 2.38 1.09
CA LEU A 47 -5.97 3.52 0.17
C LEU A 47 -7.24 3.50 -0.69
N ALA A 48 -7.55 2.37 -1.33
CA ALA A 48 -8.69 2.24 -2.23
C ALA A 48 -10.03 2.51 -1.50
N ALA A 49 -10.21 1.91 -0.32
CA ALA A 49 -11.38 2.15 0.52
C ALA A 49 -11.49 3.62 0.94
N THR A 50 -10.36 4.26 1.26
CA THR A 50 -10.37 5.68 1.64
C THR A 50 -10.66 6.59 0.44
N PHE A 51 -10.08 6.30 -0.73
CA PHE A 51 -10.33 7.04 -1.96
C PHE A 51 -11.80 6.96 -2.39
N HIS A 52 -12.41 5.78 -2.24
CA HIS A 52 -13.84 5.58 -2.52
C HIS A 52 -14.72 6.50 -1.65
N LEU A 53 -14.36 6.66 -0.38
CA LEU A 53 -15.18 7.41 0.58
C LEU A 53 -14.93 8.90 0.61
N TRP A 54 -13.73 9.35 0.26
CA TRP A 54 -13.40 10.77 0.19
C TRP A 54 -14.01 11.39 -1.07
N ASP A 55 -14.93 12.34 -0.88
CA ASP A 55 -15.53 13.11 -1.97
C ASP A 55 -14.69 14.36 -2.32
N VAL A 56 -13.68 14.68 -1.50
CA VAL A 56 -12.78 15.84 -1.64
C VAL A 56 -11.32 15.42 -1.55
N ASN A 57 -10.41 16.20 -2.15
CA ASN A 57 -8.95 16.03 -2.05
C ASN A 57 -8.40 14.67 -2.48
N ARG A 58 -9.09 13.97 -3.40
CA ARG A 58 -8.63 12.70 -4.00
C ARG A 58 -7.23 12.78 -4.62
N MET A 59 -6.87 13.93 -5.20
CA MET A 59 -5.53 14.16 -5.74
C MET A 59 -4.44 14.05 -4.66
N LYS A 60 -4.72 14.52 -3.44
CA LYS A 60 -3.77 14.43 -2.32
C LYS A 60 -3.57 12.98 -1.86
N LEU A 61 -4.57 12.11 -2.02
CA LEU A 61 -4.39 10.66 -1.79
C LEU A 61 -3.47 10.03 -2.84
N LEU A 62 -3.54 10.47 -4.09
CA LEU A 62 -2.62 10.02 -5.14
C LEU A 62 -1.19 10.48 -4.86
N ASP A 63 -0.99 11.71 -4.37
CA ASP A 63 0.32 12.19 -3.92
C ASP A 63 0.88 11.34 -2.77
N LEU A 64 0.02 10.92 -1.83
CA LEU A 64 0.37 10.02 -0.73
C LEU A 64 0.74 8.61 -1.21
N MET A 65 0.09 8.13 -2.27
CA MET A 65 0.34 6.81 -2.85
C MET A 65 1.63 6.76 -3.66
N THR A 66 1.98 7.85 -4.34
CA THR A 66 3.11 7.92 -5.28
C THR A 66 4.43 7.38 -4.71
N PRO A 67 4.93 7.82 -3.53
CA PRO A 67 6.16 7.26 -2.98
C PRO A 67 6.05 5.78 -2.59
N LEU A 68 4.86 5.31 -2.19
CA LEU A 68 4.62 3.90 -1.85
C LEU A 68 4.59 3.02 -3.10
N TYR A 69 4.03 3.54 -4.20
CA TYR A 69 4.11 2.90 -5.51
C TYR A 69 5.56 2.76 -5.97
N PHE A 70 6.37 3.82 -5.85
CA PHE A 70 7.80 3.72 -6.16
C PHE A 70 8.54 2.73 -5.25
N ALA A 71 8.19 2.65 -3.97
CA ALA A 71 8.70 1.61 -3.09
C ALA A 71 8.36 0.20 -3.59
N ARG A 72 7.12 -0.06 -4.02
CA ARG A 72 6.77 -1.36 -4.59
C ARG A 72 7.54 -1.64 -5.89
N VAL A 73 7.65 -0.67 -6.79
CA VAL A 73 8.39 -0.82 -8.05
C VAL A 73 9.86 -1.11 -7.80
N ALA A 74 10.51 -0.35 -6.91
CA ALA A 74 11.92 -0.59 -6.56
C ALA A 74 12.13 -1.98 -5.97
N SER A 75 11.19 -2.45 -5.14
CA SER A 75 11.21 -3.80 -4.58
C SER A 75 11.11 -4.86 -5.68
N PHE A 76 10.15 -4.71 -6.60
CA PHE A 76 9.98 -5.63 -7.73
C PHE A 76 11.21 -5.67 -8.65
N VAL A 77 11.78 -4.51 -8.98
CA VAL A 77 13.00 -4.42 -9.81
C VAL A 77 14.16 -5.14 -9.14
N ARG A 78 14.30 -5.03 -7.81
CA ARG A 78 15.33 -5.77 -7.07
C ARG A 78 15.07 -7.27 -7.05
N GLU A 79 13.85 -7.68 -6.76
CA GLU A 79 13.46 -9.10 -6.71
C GLU A 79 13.66 -9.79 -8.07
N SER A 80 13.45 -9.06 -9.17
CA SER A 80 13.55 -9.57 -10.53
C SER A 80 14.88 -9.29 -11.24
N TRP A 81 15.87 -8.71 -10.55
CA TRP A 81 17.10 -8.19 -11.17
C TRP A 81 17.86 -9.24 -12.00
N ASP A 82 18.01 -10.44 -11.45
CA ASP A 82 18.69 -11.59 -12.09
C ASP A 82 17.70 -12.64 -12.63
N MET A 83 16.40 -12.32 -12.66
CA MET A 83 15.36 -13.23 -13.15
C MET A 83 15.23 -13.16 -14.68
N SER A 84 14.96 -14.29 -15.30
CA SER A 84 14.44 -14.32 -16.66
C SER A 84 13.03 -13.73 -16.72
N SER A 85 12.57 -13.33 -17.92
CA SER A 85 11.20 -12.83 -18.11
C SER A 85 10.13 -13.83 -17.62
N ARG A 86 10.36 -15.13 -17.75
CA ARG A 86 9.42 -16.16 -17.28
C ARG A 86 9.36 -16.26 -15.75
N GLU A 87 10.49 -16.09 -15.08
CA GLU A 87 10.55 -16.07 -13.61
C GLU A 87 9.93 -14.78 -13.06
N ALA A 88 10.18 -13.64 -13.71
CA ALA A 88 9.52 -12.38 -13.37
C ALA A 88 8.00 -12.45 -13.54
N GLU A 89 7.50 -13.12 -14.58
CA GLU A 89 6.06 -13.36 -14.76
C GLU A 89 5.48 -14.17 -13.60
N LYS A 90 6.18 -15.22 -13.16
CA LYS A 90 5.77 -16.00 -11.98
C LYS A 90 5.70 -15.12 -10.73
N LEU A 91 6.65 -14.20 -10.54
CA LEU A 91 6.61 -13.23 -9.45
C LEU A 91 5.42 -12.28 -9.53
N VAL A 92 4.96 -11.91 -10.74
CA VAL A 92 3.73 -11.13 -10.92
C VAL A 92 2.50 -11.96 -10.55
N GLU A 93 2.41 -13.21 -11.00
CA GLU A 93 1.32 -14.13 -10.66
C GLU A 93 1.24 -14.39 -9.15
N ASP A 94 2.38 -14.60 -8.48
CA ASP A 94 2.45 -14.80 -7.04
C ASP A 94 1.95 -13.55 -6.28
N GLN A 95 2.22 -12.35 -6.80
CA GLN A 95 1.64 -11.11 -6.25
C GLN A 95 0.13 -11.06 -6.45
N ALA A 96 -0.36 -11.38 -7.65
CA ALA A 96 -1.79 -11.39 -7.95
C ALA A 96 -2.54 -12.35 -7.01
N ALA A 97 -2.01 -13.56 -6.80
CA ALA A 97 -2.57 -14.53 -5.85
C ALA A 97 -2.67 -13.98 -4.43
N LYS A 98 -1.68 -13.18 -3.97
CA LYS A 98 -1.73 -12.52 -2.65
C LYS A 98 -2.80 -11.45 -2.56
N PHE A 99 -3.07 -10.70 -3.63
CA PHE A 99 -4.24 -9.82 -3.70
C PHE A 99 -5.53 -10.64 -3.57
N GLU A 100 -5.67 -11.71 -4.34
CA GLU A 100 -6.88 -12.53 -4.31
C GLU A 100 -7.14 -13.17 -2.94
N ALA A 101 -6.09 -13.70 -2.30
CA ALA A 101 -6.19 -14.30 -0.98
C ALA A 101 -6.58 -13.30 0.12
N ASN A 102 -6.27 -12.00 -0.06
CA ASN A 102 -6.58 -10.95 0.90
C ASN A 102 -7.86 -10.16 0.60
N LYS A 103 -8.72 -10.63 -0.33
CA LYS A 103 -10.00 -9.95 -0.65
C LYS A 103 -10.89 -9.74 0.57
N ASP A 104 -10.91 -10.66 1.52
CA ASP A 104 -11.70 -10.52 2.76
C ASP A 104 -11.24 -9.32 3.59
N TYR A 105 -9.94 -9.02 3.60
CA TYR A 105 -9.41 -7.82 4.25
C TYR A 105 -9.91 -6.55 3.54
N LEU A 106 -9.92 -6.52 2.20
CA LEU A 106 -10.48 -5.40 1.44
C LEU A 106 -11.94 -5.15 1.83
N VAL A 107 -12.78 -6.20 1.83
CA VAL A 107 -14.20 -6.10 2.19
C VAL A 107 -14.36 -5.53 3.59
N LYS A 108 -13.63 -6.07 4.57
CA LYS A 108 -13.65 -5.58 5.95
C LYS A 108 -13.32 -4.08 6.03
N VAL A 109 -12.22 -3.65 5.42
CA VAL A 109 -11.79 -2.23 5.47
C VAL A 109 -12.80 -1.33 4.75
N TRP A 110 -13.41 -1.82 3.67
CA TRP A 110 -14.43 -1.10 2.93
C TRP A 110 -15.69 -0.85 3.76
N ASP A 111 -16.16 -1.89 4.45
CA ASP A 111 -17.34 -1.83 5.31
C ASP A 111 -17.08 -0.95 6.54
N ASP A 112 -15.95 -1.15 7.23
CA ASP A 112 -15.56 -0.38 8.41
C ASP A 112 -15.52 1.12 8.11
N LYS A 113 -14.89 1.53 7.01
CA LYS A 113 -14.80 2.95 6.66
C LYS A 113 -16.15 3.50 6.15
N SER A 114 -16.98 2.68 5.50
CA SER A 114 -18.32 3.08 5.07
C SER A 114 -19.24 3.37 6.26
N ALA A 115 -19.17 2.53 7.31
CA ALA A 115 -19.87 2.75 8.57
C ALA A 115 -19.42 4.07 9.24
N GLN A 116 -18.10 4.32 9.32
CA GLN A 116 -17.56 5.56 9.88
C GLN A 116 -18.05 6.82 9.13
N LYS A 117 -18.25 6.75 7.81
CA LYS A 117 -18.80 7.87 7.01
C LYS A 117 -20.26 8.12 7.33
N ALA A 118 -21.05 7.08 7.59
CA ALA A 118 -22.46 7.20 7.96
C ALA A 118 -22.63 7.82 9.37
N GLU A 119 -21.83 7.39 10.33
CA GLU A 119 -21.84 7.94 11.70
C GLU A 119 -21.51 9.43 11.72
N LYS A 120 -20.52 9.89 10.94
CA LYS A 120 -20.13 11.32 10.86
C LYS A 120 -21.16 12.23 10.17
N ARG A 121 -22.17 11.66 9.51
CA ARG A 121 -23.25 12.39 8.83
C ARG A 121 -24.52 12.51 9.68
N THR A 122 -24.57 11.82 10.83
CA THR A 122 -25.68 11.83 11.79
C THR A 122 -25.34 12.76 12.95
#